data_AF-A0A920QV91-F1
#
_entry.id   AF-A0A920QV91-F1
#
_cell.length_a   1.000
_cell.length_b   1.000
_cell.length_c   1.000
_cell.angle_alpha   90.00
_cell.angle_beta   90.00
_cell.angle_gamma   90.00
#
_symmetry.space_group_name_H-M   'P 1'
#
loop_
_entity.id
_entity.type
_entity.pdbx_description
1 polymer ?
#
loop_
_entity_poly.entity_id
_entity_poly.type
_entity_poly.pdbx_seq_one_letter_code
_entity_poly.pdbx_strand_id
1 'polypeptide(L)'
;MALDQRGRGESDWAPEGDYSGSAFVEGIVGFSNALNLDGFTLVGHSMGGRNSLAFAGKHSEQLEKLCIVDIGPSVDPRGGQRITQELIDVPETFGDFEPVVTYMEKGNRFASESVMRRRLRYATKELSGGEMGLEI
;
A
#
# COMPACT_ATOMS: atom_id res chain seq x y z
N MET A 1 12.00 -4.40 11.64
CA MET A 1 12.29 -4.25 10.19
C MET A 1 11.00 -3.88 9.48
N ALA A 2 11.10 -3.18 8.35
CA ALA A 2 9.96 -2.87 7.48
C ALA A 2 10.34 -3.26 6.05
N LEU A 3 9.45 -4.00 5.39
CA LEU A 3 9.60 -4.40 3.99
C LEU A 3 8.79 -3.46 3.12
N ASP A 4 9.48 -2.73 2.25
CA ASP A 4 8.83 -2.11 1.10
C ASP A 4 8.43 -3.23 0.13
N GLN A 5 7.15 -3.33 -0.19
CA GLN A 5 6.68 -4.32 -1.15
C GLN A 5 6.94 -3.82 -2.57
N ARG A 6 7.00 -4.75 -3.54
CA ARG A 6 7.14 -4.42 -4.97
C ARG A 6 6.27 -3.23 -5.38
N GLY A 7 6.85 -2.28 -6.10
CA GLY A 7 6.20 -1.05 -6.54
C GLY A 7 5.83 -0.07 -5.42
N ARG A 8 6.46 -0.16 -4.25
CA ARG A 8 6.26 0.76 -3.12
C ARG A 8 7.61 1.18 -2.53
N GLY A 9 7.67 2.41 -2.03
CA GLY A 9 8.86 2.94 -1.36
C GLY A 9 10.10 2.87 -2.22
N GLU A 10 11.17 2.27 -1.71
CA GLU A 10 12.44 2.09 -2.42
C GLU A 10 12.52 0.76 -3.20
N SER A 11 11.46 -0.06 -3.17
CA SER A 11 11.43 -1.29 -3.96
C SER A 11 11.12 -1.05 -5.42
N ASP A 12 11.79 -1.81 -6.29
CA ASP A 12 11.55 -1.79 -7.72
C ASP A 12 10.09 -2.10 -8.07
N TRP A 13 9.68 -1.58 -9.22
CA TRP A 13 8.39 -1.86 -9.84
C TRP A 13 8.36 -3.30 -10.34
N ALA A 14 7.19 -3.93 -10.30
CA ALA A 14 7.04 -5.31 -10.76
C ALA A 14 7.30 -5.41 -12.29
N PRO A 15 8.18 -6.32 -12.75
CA PRO A 15 8.28 -6.65 -14.16
C PRO A 15 6.92 -7.05 -14.71
N GLU A 16 6.55 -6.55 -15.89
CA GLU A 16 5.24 -6.79 -16.53
C GLU A 16 4.02 -6.39 -15.68
N GLY A 17 4.21 -5.64 -14.59
CA GLY A 17 3.12 -5.15 -13.73
C GLY A 17 2.46 -6.21 -12.85
N ASP A 18 3.14 -7.33 -12.53
CA ASP A 18 2.56 -8.35 -11.64
C ASP A 18 2.54 -7.89 -10.15
N TYR A 19 1.39 -7.33 -9.78
CA TYR A 19 1.00 -6.96 -8.42
C TYR A 19 -0.09 -7.89 -7.86
N SER A 20 -0.10 -9.16 -8.28
CA SER A 20 -1.04 -10.14 -7.74
C SER A 20 -0.78 -10.43 -6.26
N GLY A 21 -1.80 -10.94 -5.56
CA GLY A 21 -1.65 -11.32 -4.15
C GLY A 21 -0.58 -12.41 -3.94
N SER A 22 -0.44 -13.33 -4.90
CA SER A 22 0.64 -14.34 -4.92
C SER A 22 2.01 -13.70 -5.01
N ALA A 23 2.17 -12.74 -5.92
CA ALA A 23 3.41 -11.99 -6.10
C ALA A 23 3.85 -11.28 -4.81
N PHE A 24 2.92 -10.66 -4.09
CA PHE A 24 3.22 -10.04 -2.79
C PHE A 24 3.65 -11.07 -1.74
N VAL A 25 2.97 -12.22 -1.66
CA VAL A 25 3.34 -13.31 -0.73
C VAL A 25 4.74 -13.85 -1.04
N GLU A 26 5.07 -14.05 -2.32
CA GLU A 26 6.42 -14.46 -2.74
C GLU A 26 7.48 -13.44 -2.34
N GLY A 27 7.16 -12.14 -2.35
CA GLY A 27 8.04 -11.10 -1.82
C GLY A 27 8.34 -11.29 -0.33
N ILE A 28 7.34 -11.63 0.47
CA ILE A 28 7.53 -11.90 1.91
C ILE A 28 8.40 -13.15 2.11
N VAL A 29 8.16 -14.22 1.35
CA VAL A 29 8.97 -15.46 1.39
C VAL A 29 10.41 -15.19 0.99
N GLY A 30 10.63 -14.45 -0.10
CA GLY A 30 11.97 -14.09 -0.55
C GLY A 30 12.72 -13.26 0.49
N PHE A 31 12.04 -12.30 1.11
CA PHE A 31 12.60 -11.45 2.15
C PHE A 31 12.95 -12.23 3.43
N SER A 32 12.06 -13.10 3.91
CA SER A 32 12.34 -13.93 5.09
C SER A 32 13.52 -14.86 4.86
N ASN A 33 13.58 -15.50 3.69
CA ASN A 33 14.69 -16.39 3.32
C ASN A 33 16.01 -15.64 3.20
N ALA A 34 16.03 -14.48 2.54
CA ALA A 34 17.25 -13.69 2.35
C ALA A 34 17.88 -13.24 3.69
N LEU A 35 17.06 -13.08 4.72
CA LEU A 35 17.49 -12.67 6.05
C LEU A 35 17.58 -13.84 7.04
N ASN A 36 17.32 -15.07 6.58
CA ASN A 36 17.27 -16.29 7.41
C ASN A 36 16.35 -16.13 8.62
N LEU A 37 15.16 -15.54 8.43
CA LEU A 37 14.18 -15.38 9.48
C LEU A 37 13.42 -16.69 9.69
N ASP A 38 13.35 -17.13 10.94
CA ASP A 38 12.53 -18.25 11.39
C ASP A 38 11.84 -17.87 12.70
N GLY A 39 10.61 -18.37 12.89
CA GLY A 39 9.78 -18.04 14.05
C GLY A 39 9.58 -16.55 14.28
N PHE A 40 9.26 -15.77 13.24
CA PHE A 40 9.14 -14.31 13.35
C PHE A 40 7.70 -13.85 13.60
N THR A 41 7.55 -12.63 14.12
CA THR A 41 6.23 -11.96 14.20
C THR A 41 5.98 -11.16 12.93
N LEU A 42 4.88 -11.45 12.24
CA LEU A 42 4.46 -10.72 11.04
C LEU A 42 3.32 -9.75 11.38
N VAL A 43 3.51 -8.47 11.07
CA VAL A 43 2.51 -7.41 11.27
C VAL A 43 2.14 -6.82 9.91
N GLY A 44 0.85 -6.84 9.56
CA GLY A 44 0.37 -6.31 8.29
C GLY A 44 -0.82 -5.36 8.48
N HIS A 45 -0.76 -4.18 7.86
CA HIS A 45 -1.84 -3.20 7.84
C HIS A 45 -2.52 -3.15 6.46
N SER A 46 -3.85 -3.12 6.43
CA SER A 46 -4.65 -2.99 5.20
C SER A 46 -4.23 -4.01 4.12
N MET A 47 -3.74 -3.58 2.95
CA MET A 47 -3.16 -4.46 1.92
C MET A 47 -2.08 -5.38 2.49
N GLY A 48 -1.18 -4.86 3.33
CA GLY A 48 -0.16 -5.67 4.01
C GLY A 48 -0.78 -6.72 4.94
N GLY A 49 -1.89 -6.43 5.61
CA GLY A 49 -2.61 -7.40 6.43
C GLY A 49 -3.22 -8.53 5.59
N ARG A 50 -3.78 -8.20 4.41
CA ARG A 50 -4.27 -9.20 3.45
C ARG A 50 -3.15 -10.10 2.95
N ASN A 51 -1.99 -9.53 2.65
CA ASN A 51 -0.83 -10.29 2.19
C ASN A 51 -0.27 -11.17 3.33
N SER A 52 -0.24 -10.67 4.57
CA SER A 52 0.18 -11.44 5.75
C SER A 52 -0.78 -12.59 6.07
N LEU A 53 -2.09 -12.41 5.92
CA LEU A 53 -3.08 -13.50 6.04
C LEU A 53 -2.83 -14.59 4.98
N ALA A 54 -2.59 -14.18 3.73
CA ALA A 54 -2.30 -15.12 2.65
C ALA A 54 -0.98 -15.87 2.85
N PHE A 55 0.06 -15.20 3.36
CA PHE A 55 1.33 -15.81 3.74
C PHE A 55 1.12 -16.84 4.86
N ALA A 56 0.45 -16.45 5.95
CA ALA A 56 0.20 -17.32 7.10
C ALA A 56 -0.63 -18.56 6.73
N GLY A 57 -1.51 -18.46 5.73
CA GLY A 57 -2.27 -19.61 5.22
C GLY A 57 -1.40 -20.70 4.57
N LYS A 58 -0.16 -20.40 4.17
CA LYS A 58 0.77 -21.33 3.52
C LYS A 58 2.07 -21.57 4.29
N HIS A 59 2.45 -20.65 5.17
CA HIS A 59 3.76 -20.59 5.83
C HIS A 59 3.64 -20.29 7.34
N SER A 60 2.57 -20.77 7.99
CA SER A 60 2.34 -20.49 9.42
C SER A 60 3.43 -21.06 10.32
N GLU A 61 4.14 -22.11 9.88
CA GLU A 61 5.26 -22.70 10.60
C GLU A 61 6.45 -21.74 10.80
N GLN A 62 6.57 -20.72 9.95
CA GLN A 62 7.62 -19.70 10.04
C GLN A 62 7.25 -18.54 10.97
N LEU A 63 6.01 -18.53 11.49
CA LEU A 63 5.50 -17.43 12.31
C LEU A 63 5.40 -17.81 13.78
N GLU A 64 5.93 -16.95 14.65
CA GLU A 64 5.61 -16.98 16.08
C GLU A 64 4.24 -16.35 16.34
N LYS A 65 3.96 -15.22 15.67
CA LYS A 65 2.73 -14.43 15.85
C LYS A 65 2.35 -13.72 14.55
N LEU A 66 1.05 -13.50 14.38
CA LEU A 66 0.47 -12.71 13.29
C LEU A 66 -0.36 -11.57 13.89
N CYS A 67 -0.11 -10.34 13.46
CA CYS A 67 -0.92 -9.18 13.81
C CYS A 67 -1.50 -8.55 12.54
N ILE A 68 -2.83 -8.45 12.50
CA ILE A 68 -3.57 -7.87 11.39
C ILE A 68 -4.17 -6.55 11.85
N VAL A 69 -3.88 -5.49 11.10
CA VAL A 69 -4.34 -4.14 11.41
C VAL A 69 -5.29 -3.68 10.32
N ASP A 70 -6.54 -3.43 10.71
CA ASP A 70 -7.58 -2.76 9.91
C ASP A 70 -7.88 -3.43 8.56
N ILE A 71 -7.94 -4.77 8.53
CA ILE A 71 -8.44 -5.55 7.40
C ILE A 71 -9.01 -6.90 7.87
N GLY A 72 -10.01 -7.41 7.15
CA GLY A 72 -10.61 -8.72 7.40
C GLY A 72 -10.20 -9.78 6.36
N PRO A 73 -10.57 -11.06 6.57
CA PRO A 73 -10.31 -12.15 5.63
C PRO A 73 -11.10 -11.99 4.31
N SER A 74 -12.15 -11.18 4.32
CA SER A 74 -12.94 -10.79 3.15
C SER A 74 -13.13 -9.28 3.14
N VAL A 75 -13.25 -8.72 1.93
CA VAL A 75 -13.58 -7.31 1.71
C VAL A 75 -15.04 -7.23 1.29
N ASP A 76 -15.81 -6.33 1.90
CA ASP A 76 -17.18 -6.04 1.45
C ASP A 76 -17.13 -5.56 -0.01
N PRO A 77 -17.83 -6.22 -0.95
CA PRO A 77 -17.80 -5.85 -2.36
C PRO A 77 -18.16 -4.37 -2.61
N ARG A 78 -19.06 -3.80 -1.79
CA ARG A 78 -19.44 -2.38 -1.89
C ARG A 78 -18.29 -1.47 -1.51
N GLY A 79 -17.56 -1.84 -0.44
CA GLY A 79 -16.35 -1.15 -0.02
C GLY A 79 -15.25 -1.24 -1.07
N GLY A 80 -15.00 -2.45 -1.58
CA GLY A 80 -14.00 -2.69 -2.62
C GLY A 80 -14.28 -1.92 -3.90
N GLN A 81 -15.52 -1.97 -4.41
CA GLN A 81 -15.93 -1.22 -5.61
C GLN A 81 -15.79 0.29 -5.41
N ARG A 82 -16.15 0.81 -4.22
CA ARG A 82 -15.94 2.23 -3.92
C ARG A 82 -14.47 2.62 -3.98
N ILE A 83 -13.56 1.84 -3.38
CA ILE A 83 -12.12 2.11 -3.45
C ILE A 83 -11.61 2.03 -4.90
N THR A 84 -12.04 1.02 -5.67
CA THR A 84 -11.68 0.90 -7.09
C THR A 84 -12.13 2.13 -7.88
N GLN A 85 -13.37 2.59 -7.67
CA GLN A 85 -13.88 3.76 -8.36
C GLN A 85 -13.15 5.04 -7.93
N GLU A 86 -12.85 5.19 -6.63
CA GLU A 86 -12.04 6.30 -6.12
C GLU A 86 -10.65 6.34 -6.80
N LEU A 87 -10.01 5.19 -7.04
CA LEU A 87 -8.75 5.13 -7.78
C LEU A 87 -8.89 5.52 -9.25
N ILE A 88 -9.98 5.12 -9.91
CA ILE A 88 -10.26 5.47 -11.30
C ILE A 88 -10.54 6.98 -11.45
N ASP A 89 -11.21 7.57 -10.47
CA ASP A 89 -11.63 8.97 -10.52
C ASP A 89 -10.52 9.95 -10.11
N VAL A 90 -9.37 9.45 -9.63
CA VAL A 90 -8.20 10.27 -9.30
C VAL A 90 -7.56 10.76 -10.61
N PRO A 91 -7.41 12.09 -10.79
CA PRO A 91 -6.65 12.63 -11.92
C PRO A 91 -5.22 12.08 -11.96
N GLU A 92 -4.77 11.69 -13.14
CA GLU A 92 -3.40 11.18 -13.34
C GLU A 92 -2.34 12.23 -12.97
N THR A 93 -2.62 13.50 -13.25
CA THR A 93 -1.76 14.64 -12.91
C THR A 93 -2.55 15.82 -12.36
N PHE A 94 -1.85 16.65 -11.60
CA PHE A 94 -2.33 17.94 -11.12
C PHE A 94 -1.34 19.04 -11.54
N GLY A 95 -1.83 20.24 -11.78
CA GLY A 95 -0.98 21.36 -12.22
C GLY A 95 0.09 21.74 -11.18
N ASP A 96 -0.25 21.70 -9.90
CA ASP A 96 0.64 21.97 -8.77
C ASP A 96 0.10 21.31 -7.47
N PHE A 97 0.71 21.60 -6.33
CA PHE A 97 0.42 20.90 -5.06
C PHE A 97 -0.95 21.26 -4.45
N GLU A 98 -1.40 22.51 -4.57
CA GLU A 98 -2.65 22.98 -3.93
C GLU A 98 -3.93 22.29 -4.47
N PRO A 99 -4.08 22.04 -5.79
CA PRO A 99 -5.12 21.20 -6.34
C PRO A 99 -5.12 19.78 -5.80
N VAL A 100 -3.94 19.18 -5.54
CA VAL A 100 -3.86 17.85 -4.91
C VAL A 100 -4.48 17.89 -3.51
N VAL A 101 -4.08 18.88 -2.69
CA VAL A 101 -4.61 19.06 -1.32
C VAL A 101 -6.13 19.22 -1.37
N THR A 102 -6.62 20.13 -2.21
CA THR A 102 -8.05 20.42 -2.36
C THR A 102 -8.84 19.19 -2.80
N TYR A 103 -8.30 18.38 -3.72
CA TYR A 103 -8.95 17.15 -4.18
C TYR A 103 -9.02 16.12 -3.04
N MET A 104 -7.90 15.89 -2.36
CA MET A 104 -7.75 14.84 -1.35
C MET A 104 -8.47 15.13 -0.03
N GLU A 105 -8.65 16.41 0.32
CA GLU A 105 -9.45 16.81 1.49
C GLU A 105 -10.91 16.39 1.37
N LYS A 106 -11.48 16.34 0.16
CA LYS A 106 -12.86 15.90 -0.07
C LYS A 106 -13.09 14.46 0.41
N GLY A 107 -12.08 13.61 0.31
CA GLY A 107 -12.14 12.21 0.73
C GLY A 107 -11.82 11.98 2.21
N ASN A 108 -11.29 12.98 2.93
CA ASN A 108 -10.67 12.75 4.24
C ASN A 108 -11.13 13.73 5.32
N ARG A 109 -12.45 13.74 5.59
CA ARG A 109 -13.11 14.64 6.55
C ARG A 109 -12.58 14.62 8.00
N PHE A 110 -11.74 13.64 8.34
CA PHE A 110 -11.21 13.45 9.70
C PHE A 110 -9.76 13.90 9.86
N ALA A 111 -9.04 14.16 8.78
CA ALA A 111 -7.66 14.66 8.84
C ALA A 111 -7.67 16.19 8.89
N SER A 112 -6.86 16.78 9.76
CA SER A 112 -6.61 18.22 9.69
C SER A 112 -5.84 18.56 8.41
N GLU A 113 -5.98 19.79 7.92
CA GLU A 113 -5.23 20.30 6.77
C GLU A 113 -3.72 20.07 6.93
N SER A 114 -3.18 20.32 8.13
CA SER A 114 -1.76 20.10 8.42
C SER A 114 -1.32 18.63 8.27
N VAL A 115 -2.18 17.68 8.66
CA VAL A 115 -1.93 16.25 8.47
C VAL A 115 -2.06 15.87 7.00
N MET A 116 -3.06 16.41 6.29
CA MET A 116 -3.25 16.16 4.86
C MET A 116 -2.05 16.65 4.05
N ARG A 117 -1.64 17.91 4.23
CA ARG A 117 -0.45 18.47 3.58
C ARG A 117 0.81 17.66 3.88
N ARG A 118 0.99 17.22 5.13
CA ARG A 118 2.14 16.37 5.49
C ARG A 118 2.10 15.03 4.75
N ARG A 119 0.94 14.36 4.67
CA ARG A 119 0.79 13.09 3.96
C ARG A 119 1.06 13.25 2.46
N LEU A 120 0.44 14.25 1.84
CA LEU A 120 0.51 14.48 0.39
C LEU A 120 1.90 14.89 -0.07
N ARG A 121 2.69 15.56 0.78
CA ARG A 121 4.10 15.83 0.50
C ARG A 121 4.89 14.57 0.17
N TYR A 122 4.57 13.44 0.80
CA TYR A 122 5.25 12.17 0.58
C TYR A 122 4.49 11.22 -0.35
N ALA A 123 3.25 11.55 -0.72
CA ALA A 123 2.43 10.77 -1.64
C ALA A 123 2.37 11.39 -3.05
N THR A 124 3.14 12.45 -3.30
CA THR A 124 3.22 13.12 -4.59
C THR A 124 4.66 13.27 -5.04
N LYS A 125 4.86 13.26 -6.37
CA LYS A 125 6.15 13.52 -7.00
C LYS A 125 5.97 14.53 -8.13
N GLU A 126 6.93 15.43 -8.28
CA GLU A 126 7.00 16.31 -9.44
C GLU A 126 7.45 15.50 -10.66
N LEU A 127 6.69 15.60 -11.75
CA LEU A 127 6.97 14.95 -13.02
C LEU A 127 7.89 15.82 -13.87
N SER A 128 8.50 15.25 -14.91
CA SER A 128 9.43 15.97 -15.80
C SER A 128 8.82 17.20 -16.49
N GLY A 129 7.48 17.28 -16.57
CA GLY A 129 6.73 18.42 -17.10
C GLY A 129 6.38 19.52 -16.09
N GLY A 130 6.77 19.39 -14.81
CA GLY A 130 6.42 20.33 -13.73
C GLY A 130 5.03 20.10 -13.11
N GLU A 131 4.30 19.10 -13.60
CA GLU A 131 3.04 18.63 -13.00
C GLU A 131 3.32 17.76 -11.76
N MET A 132 2.33 17.64 -10.88
CA MET A 132 2.37 16.73 -9.73
C MET A 132 1.64 15.44 -10.06
N GLY A 133 2.33 14.30 -9.91
CA GLY A 133 1.73 12.97 -9.94
C GLY A 133 1.49 12.44 -8.53
N LEU A 134 0.45 11.62 -8.36
CA LEU A 134 0.21 10.87 -7.12
C LEU A 134 0.90 9.50 -7.19
N GLU A 135 1.55 9.13 -6.10
CA GLU A 135 2.10 7.79 -5.91
C GLU A 135 1.04 6.94 -5.20
N ILE A 136 0.23 6.20 -5.99
CA ILE A 136 -0.91 5.40 -5.51
C ILE A 136 -0.59 3.90 -5.39
#